data_AF-A0A349JDF8-F1
#
_entry.id   AF-A0A349JDF8-F1
#
_cell.length_a   1.000
_cell.length_b   1.000
_cell.length_c   1.000
_cell.angle_alpha   90.00
_cell.angle_beta   90.00
_cell.angle_gamma   90.00
#
_symmetry.space_group_name_H-M   'P 1'
#
loop_
_entity.id
_entity.type
_entity.pdbx_description
1 polymer ?
#
loop_
_entity_poly.entity_id
_entity_poly.type
_entity_poly.pdbx_seq_one_letter_code
_entity_poly.pdbx_strand_id
1 'polypeptide(L)'
;MIGTVVRWLVAVTLAVGLGPICFDLLQWAGKGLRWPPPDAPALIGGAGAGVLFLLWKKPNWFIHTAVHELCHLVVCLLVFVRPTGISISNGKGGAVEHVETDPIRSTLIQIAPYTLPLLLTPVLLVRQFIITDPQPWRQVLGGAAAFFFITHLQALYHNVRINISGEQADLVKVTRPLSFVLIVLGLMLVTTWTIRVLWSGA
;
A
#
# COMPACT_ATOMS: atom_id res chain seq x y z
N MET A 1 -24.70 0.19 -12.12
CA MET A 1 -24.04 0.43 -10.83
C MET A 1 -24.42 -0.66 -9.85
N ILE A 2 -23.46 -1.30 -9.16
CA ILE A 2 -23.76 -2.26 -8.09
C ILE A 2 -24.38 -1.48 -6.92
N GLY A 3 -25.57 -1.86 -6.47
CA GLY A 3 -26.27 -1.18 -5.38
C GLY A 3 -25.50 -1.24 -4.05
N THR A 4 -25.71 -0.25 -3.20
CA THR A 4 -25.05 -0.13 -1.88
C THR A 4 -25.16 -1.41 -1.05
N VAL A 5 -26.32 -2.06 -1.05
CA VAL A 5 -26.56 -3.35 -0.34
C VAL A 5 -25.61 -4.45 -0.82
N VAL A 6 -25.43 -4.57 -2.14
CA VAL A 6 -24.55 -5.61 -2.70
C VAL A 6 -23.09 -5.32 -2.32
N ARG A 7 -22.64 -4.06 -2.33
CA ARG A 7 -21.29 -3.69 -1.88
C ARG A 7 -21.06 -4.01 -0.41
N TRP A 8 -22.05 -3.83 0.45
CA TRP A 8 -22.02 -4.25 1.84
C TRP A 8 -21.89 -5.77 1.98
N LEU A 9 -22.71 -6.54 1.24
CA LEU A 9 -22.63 -8.00 1.25
C LEU A 9 -21.25 -8.48 0.78
N VAL A 10 -20.69 -7.86 -0.27
CA VAL A 10 -19.33 -8.14 -0.72
C VAL A 10 -18.30 -7.81 0.36
N ALA A 11 -18.41 -6.65 1.01
CA ALA A 11 -17.51 -6.27 2.09
C ALA A 11 -17.52 -7.29 3.24
N VAL A 12 -18.71 -7.71 3.69
CA VAL A 12 -18.88 -8.72 4.74
C VAL A 12 -18.31 -10.07 4.27
N THR A 13 -18.62 -10.49 3.05
CA THR A 13 -18.14 -11.77 2.49
C THR A 13 -16.61 -11.79 2.41
N LEU A 14 -15.99 -10.69 1.95
CA LEU A 14 -14.53 -10.58 1.90
C LEU A 14 -13.93 -10.54 3.32
N ALA A 15 -14.53 -9.81 4.25
CA ALA A 15 -14.04 -9.74 5.62
C ALA A 15 -14.08 -11.11 6.32
N VAL A 16 -15.19 -11.84 6.18
CA VAL A 16 -15.37 -13.16 6.80
C VAL A 16 -14.57 -14.24 6.07
N GLY A 17 -14.48 -14.18 4.74
CA GLY A 17 -13.79 -15.18 3.94
C GLY A 17 -12.26 -14.99 3.91
N LEU A 18 -11.79 -13.79 3.59
CA LEU A 18 -10.36 -13.50 3.42
C LEU A 18 -9.70 -12.96 4.68
N GLY A 19 -10.47 -12.36 5.61
CA GLY A 19 -9.94 -11.83 6.86
C GLY A 19 -9.19 -12.87 7.68
N PRO A 20 -9.79 -14.04 7.99
CA PRO A 20 -9.11 -15.12 8.71
C PRO A 20 -7.86 -15.59 7.98
N ILE A 21 -7.91 -15.76 6.64
CA ILE A 21 -6.76 -16.18 5.85
C ILE A 21 -5.61 -15.16 5.94
N CYS A 22 -5.90 -13.88 5.76
CA CYS A 22 -4.88 -12.82 5.86
C CYS A 22 -4.30 -12.71 7.27
N PHE A 23 -5.14 -12.92 8.29
CA PHE A 23 -4.71 -12.94 9.68
C PHE A 23 -3.82 -14.14 9.99
N ASP A 24 -4.18 -15.34 9.54
CA ASP A 24 -3.39 -16.55 9.69
C ASP A 24 -2.03 -16.44 8.98
N LEU A 25 -2.02 -15.85 7.78
CA LEU A 25 -0.77 -15.54 7.05
C LEU A 25 0.11 -14.56 7.85
N LEU A 26 -0.48 -13.52 8.43
CA LEU A 26 0.24 -12.57 9.27
C LEU A 26 0.80 -13.23 10.53
N GLN A 27 0.01 -14.08 11.20
CA GLN A 27 0.48 -14.87 12.34
C GLN A 27 1.61 -15.82 11.95
N TRP A 28 1.47 -16.50 10.81
CA TRP A 28 2.51 -17.39 10.27
C TRP A 28 3.81 -16.65 10.00
N ALA A 29 3.75 -15.46 9.39
CA ALA A 29 4.93 -14.60 9.23
C ALA A 29 5.48 -14.15 10.59
N GLY A 30 4.61 -13.80 11.54
CA GLY A 30 4.96 -13.40 12.90
C GLY A 30 5.72 -14.48 13.69
N LYS A 31 5.41 -15.77 13.49
CA LYS A 31 6.16 -16.88 14.11
C LYS A 31 7.63 -16.95 13.66
N GLY A 32 7.96 -16.34 12.51
CA GLY A 32 9.32 -16.23 12.01
C GLY A 32 10.11 -15.06 12.59
N LEU A 33 9.48 -14.16 13.37
CA LEU A 33 10.16 -13.01 13.96
C LEU A 33 11.14 -13.49 15.04
N ARG A 34 12.42 -13.28 14.79
CA ARG A 34 13.51 -13.50 15.73
C ARG A 34 14.23 -12.18 15.98
N TRP A 35 14.63 -11.93 17.22
CA TRP A 35 15.45 -10.78 17.57
C TRP A 35 16.88 -11.22 17.86
N PRO A 36 17.91 -10.52 17.35
CA PRO A 36 17.81 -9.44 16.35
C PRO A 36 17.46 -9.96 14.94
N PRO A 37 16.81 -9.16 14.08
CA PRO A 37 16.71 -9.50 12.66
C PRO A 37 18.10 -9.54 11.99
N PRO A 38 18.25 -10.24 10.85
CA PRO A 38 19.56 -10.41 10.19
C PRO A 38 20.29 -9.10 9.89
N ASP A 39 19.56 -8.05 9.48
CA ASP A 39 20.09 -6.75 9.07
C ASP A 39 19.72 -5.66 10.10
N ALA A 40 19.73 -5.99 11.40
CA ALA A 40 19.17 -5.14 12.46
C ALA A 40 19.65 -3.68 12.46
N PRO A 41 20.95 -3.36 12.34
CA PRO A 41 21.39 -1.96 12.32
C PRO A 41 20.76 -1.16 11.17
N ALA A 42 20.70 -1.74 9.97
CA ALA A 42 20.12 -1.09 8.80
C ALA A 42 18.60 -0.94 8.92
N LEU A 43 17.92 -1.96 9.46
CA LEU A 43 16.48 -1.91 9.73
C LEU A 43 16.12 -0.82 10.74
N ILE A 44 16.86 -0.75 11.85
CA ILE A 44 16.69 0.30 12.88
C ILE A 44 16.97 1.68 12.27
N GLY A 45 18.07 1.81 11.52
CA GLY A 45 18.43 3.06 10.85
C GLY A 45 17.37 3.52 9.86
N GLY A 46 16.86 2.61 9.02
CA GLY A 46 15.81 2.89 8.04
C GLY A 46 14.48 3.26 8.69
N ALA A 47 14.04 2.52 9.71
CA ALA A 47 12.83 2.84 10.46
C ALA A 47 12.96 4.19 11.18
N GLY A 48 14.11 4.44 11.83
CA GLY A 48 14.41 5.71 12.49
C GLY A 48 14.41 6.89 11.52
N ALA A 49 15.06 6.74 10.36
CA ALA A 49 15.03 7.74 9.30
C ALA A 49 13.60 7.99 8.78
N GLY A 50 12.78 6.93 8.67
CA GLY A 50 11.37 7.02 8.30
C GLY A 50 10.60 7.88 9.30
N VAL A 51 10.72 7.58 10.59
CA VAL A 51 10.08 8.35 11.68
C VAL A 51 10.55 9.81 11.68
N LEU A 52 11.86 10.06 11.58
CA LEU A 52 12.41 11.41 11.50
C LEU A 52 11.89 12.18 10.29
N PHE A 53 11.74 11.51 9.15
CA PHE A 53 11.13 12.10 7.96
C PHE A 53 9.67 12.50 8.20
N LEU A 54 8.88 11.70 8.94
CA LEU A 54 7.51 12.08 9.29
C LEU A 54 7.46 13.33 10.18
N LEU A 55 8.44 13.45 11.11
CA LEU A 55 8.55 14.58 12.04
C LEU A 55 9.07 15.84 11.35
N TRP A 56 9.78 15.71 10.23
CA TRP A 56 10.24 16.82 9.41
C TRP A 56 9.03 17.44 8.68
N LYS A 57 8.37 18.39 9.37
CA LYS A 57 7.04 19.01 9.12
C LYS A 57 6.74 19.64 7.74
N LYS A 58 7.30 19.18 6.61
CA LYS A 58 6.99 19.71 5.27
C LYS A 58 6.66 18.58 4.29
N PRO A 59 5.49 17.93 4.42
CA PRO A 59 5.03 17.01 3.40
C PRO A 59 4.94 17.77 2.07
N ASN A 60 5.66 17.31 1.07
CA ASN A 60 5.56 17.86 -0.27
C ASN A 60 4.25 17.34 -0.88
N TRP A 61 3.23 18.19 -0.85
CA TRP A 61 1.90 17.89 -1.37
C TRP A 61 1.92 17.39 -2.82
N PHE A 62 2.81 17.93 -3.66
CA PHE A 62 2.97 17.45 -5.03
C PHE A 62 3.46 16.00 -5.09
N ILE A 63 4.48 15.64 -4.30
CA ILE A 63 5.01 14.26 -4.28
C ILE A 63 3.93 13.30 -3.76
N HIS A 64 3.21 13.69 -2.71
CA HIS A 64 2.12 12.90 -2.18
C HIS A 64 1.04 12.63 -3.24
N THR A 65 0.55 13.69 -3.91
CA THR A 65 -0.43 13.56 -5.00
C THR A 65 0.13 12.73 -6.15
N ALA A 66 1.38 12.94 -6.55
CA ALA A 66 2.01 12.17 -7.62
C ALA A 66 2.04 10.67 -7.31
N VAL A 67 2.47 10.28 -6.10
CA VAL A 67 2.48 8.87 -5.68
C VAL A 67 1.06 8.30 -5.66
N HIS A 68 0.08 9.08 -5.19
CA HIS A 68 -1.33 8.69 -5.18
C HIS A 68 -1.86 8.38 -6.59
N GLU A 69 -1.70 9.30 -7.54
CA GLU A 69 -2.14 9.10 -8.92
C GLU A 69 -1.37 7.98 -9.62
N LEU A 70 -0.06 7.83 -9.33
CA LEU A 70 0.71 6.73 -9.87
C LEU A 70 0.22 5.37 -9.38
N CYS A 71 -0.31 5.25 -8.16
CA CYS A 71 -0.96 4.01 -7.72
C CYS A 71 -2.18 3.66 -8.59
N HIS A 72 -3.05 4.64 -8.88
CA HIS A 72 -4.17 4.44 -9.80
C HIS A 72 -3.68 4.02 -11.18
N LEU A 73 -2.68 4.70 -11.73
CA LEU A 73 -2.14 4.40 -13.05
C LEU A 73 -1.55 2.99 -13.11
N VAL A 74 -0.73 2.60 -12.13
CA VAL A 74 -0.12 1.26 -12.08
C VAL A 74 -1.20 0.19 -12.02
N VAL A 75 -2.20 0.33 -11.15
CA VAL A 75 -3.27 -0.67 -11.07
C VAL A 75 -4.11 -0.68 -12.34
N CYS A 76 -4.39 0.48 -12.94
CA CYS A 76 -5.07 0.60 -14.24
C CYS A 76 -4.36 -0.25 -15.31
N LEU A 77 -3.03 -0.15 -15.40
CA LEU A 77 -2.23 -0.98 -16.30
C LEU A 77 -2.27 -2.47 -15.94
N LEU A 78 -2.15 -2.82 -14.65
CA LEU A 78 -2.16 -4.21 -14.18
C LEU A 78 -3.50 -4.92 -14.42
N VAL A 79 -4.62 -4.19 -14.37
CA VAL A 79 -5.96 -4.73 -14.66
C VAL A 79 -6.34 -4.57 -16.14
N PHE A 80 -5.36 -4.25 -17.01
CA PHE A 80 -5.54 -4.10 -18.45
C PHE A 80 -6.62 -3.08 -18.84
N VAL A 81 -6.71 -1.98 -18.09
CA VAL A 81 -7.53 -0.82 -18.42
C VAL A 81 -6.63 0.25 -19.05
N ARG A 82 -7.06 0.81 -20.18
CA ARG A 82 -6.27 1.80 -20.92
C ARG A 82 -6.39 3.19 -20.27
N PRO A 83 -5.31 3.78 -19.75
CA PRO A 83 -5.32 5.18 -19.32
C PRO A 83 -5.41 6.11 -20.54
N THR A 84 -6.14 7.20 -20.39
CA THR A 84 -6.32 8.25 -21.42
C THR A 84 -5.64 9.56 -21.02
N GLY A 85 -5.39 9.77 -19.74
CA GLY A 85 -4.72 10.97 -19.23
C GLY A 85 -4.28 10.81 -17.78
N ILE A 86 -3.31 11.65 -17.38
CA ILE A 86 -2.90 11.80 -15.99
C ILE A 86 -2.73 13.29 -15.70
N SER A 87 -3.30 13.73 -14.59
CA SER A 87 -3.15 15.09 -14.09
C SER A 87 -2.70 15.04 -12.63
N ILE A 88 -1.64 15.78 -12.31
CA ILE A 88 -1.08 15.86 -10.96
C ILE A 88 -0.91 17.33 -10.65
N SER A 89 -1.48 17.78 -9.54
CA SER A 89 -1.35 19.16 -9.11
C SER A 89 -0.85 19.27 -7.67
N ASN A 90 -0.19 20.38 -7.37
CA ASN A 90 0.27 20.67 -6.02
C ASN A 90 -0.91 21.19 -5.18
N GLY A 91 -1.43 20.33 -4.29
CA GLY A 91 -2.47 20.70 -3.32
C GLY A 91 -3.89 20.87 -3.87
N LYS A 92 -4.14 20.68 -5.18
CA LYS A 92 -5.50 20.68 -5.76
C LYS A 92 -5.99 19.29 -6.17
N GLY A 93 -5.26 18.23 -5.78
CA GLY A 93 -5.55 16.84 -6.13
C GLY A 93 -4.95 16.41 -7.47
N GLY A 94 -5.37 15.26 -7.95
CA GLY A 94 -5.00 14.71 -9.24
C GLY A 94 -6.13 13.85 -9.80
N ALA A 95 -5.90 13.32 -10.99
CA ALA A 95 -6.78 12.33 -11.58
C ALA A 95 -6.01 11.50 -12.61
N VAL A 96 -6.26 10.19 -12.60
CA VAL A 96 -5.98 9.29 -13.73
C VAL A 96 -7.28 9.03 -14.48
N GLU A 97 -7.33 9.50 -15.72
CA GLU A 97 -8.44 9.22 -16.62
C GLU A 97 -8.18 7.91 -17.34
N HIS A 98 -9.24 7.12 -17.52
CA HIS A 98 -9.18 5.85 -18.20
C HIS A 98 -10.51 5.53 -18.89
N VAL A 99 -10.48 4.60 -19.84
CA VAL A 99 -11.71 4.11 -20.50
C VAL A 99 -12.70 3.54 -19.49
N GLU A 100 -14.00 3.60 -19.81
CA GLU A 100 -15.04 3.02 -18.96
C GLU A 100 -14.76 1.51 -18.73
N THR A 101 -15.03 1.05 -17.51
CA THR A 101 -14.63 -0.29 -17.08
C THR A 101 -15.67 -0.87 -16.11
N ASP A 102 -15.63 -2.17 -15.92
CA ASP A 102 -16.56 -2.86 -15.03
C ASP A 102 -16.34 -2.47 -13.55
N PRO A 103 -17.34 -2.70 -12.67
CA PRO A 103 -17.27 -2.29 -11.28
C PRO A 103 -16.10 -2.90 -10.48
N ILE A 104 -15.62 -4.10 -10.85
CA ILE A 104 -14.54 -4.77 -10.13
C ILE A 104 -13.22 -4.05 -10.43
N ARG A 105 -12.90 -3.88 -11.72
CA ARG A 105 -11.70 -3.15 -12.14
C ARG A 105 -11.71 -1.71 -11.64
N SER A 106 -12.86 -1.03 -11.72
CA SER A 106 -13.03 0.32 -11.20
C SER A 106 -12.73 0.39 -9.69
N THR A 107 -13.21 -0.59 -8.91
CA THR A 107 -12.95 -0.67 -7.46
C THR A 107 -11.46 -0.89 -7.17
N LEU A 108 -10.80 -1.80 -7.91
CA LEU A 108 -9.37 -2.06 -7.76
C LEU A 108 -8.52 -0.83 -8.06
N ILE A 109 -8.85 -0.09 -9.13
CA ILE A 109 -8.18 1.16 -9.46
C ILE A 109 -8.39 2.18 -8.34
N GLN A 110 -9.63 2.42 -7.92
CA GLN A 110 -9.96 3.44 -6.90
C GLN A 110 -9.30 3.16 -5.54
N ILE A 111 -9.16 1.89 -5.14
CA ILE A 111 -8.54 1.55 -3.85
C ILE A 111 -7.01 1.46 -3.90
N ALA A 112 -6.42 1.53 -5.09
CA ALA A 112 -4.98 1.35 -5.31
C ALA A 112 -4.09 2.22 -4.40
N PRO A 113 -4.34 3.53 -4.19
CA PRO A 113 -3.48 4.38 -3.35
C PRO A 113 -3.45 3.97 -1.88
N TYR A 114 -4.39 3.12 -1.46
CA TYR A 114 -4.54 2.68 -0.08
C TYR A 114 -4.03 1.25 0.14
N THR A 115 -3.92 0.45 -0.92
CA THR A 115 -3.51 -0.97 -0.84
C THR A 115 -2.17 -1.25 -1.52
N LEU A 116 -1.73 -0.43 -2.47
CA LEU A 116 -0.47 -0.59 -3.18
C LEU A 116 0.63 0.28 -2.53
N PRO A 117 1.63 -0.32 -1.87
CA PRO A 117 2.74 0.44 -1.30
C PRO A 117 3.78 0.72 -2.38
N LEU A 118 3.44 1.61 -3.33
CA LEU A 118 4.16 1.81 -4.60
C LEU A 118 5.68 1.89 -4.49
N LEU A 119 6.21 2.63 -3.51
CA LEU A 119 7.66 2.79 -3.32
C LEU A 119 8.31 1.61 -2.59
N LEU A 120 7.55 0.91 -1.73
CA LEU A 120 8.02 -0.26 -1.00
C LEU A 120 8.07 -1.50 -1.88
N THR A 121 7.06 -1.72 -2.74
CA THR A 121 6.94 -2.88 -3.61
C THR A 121 8.22 -3.21 -4.40
N PRO A 122 8.83 -2.28 -5.16
CA PRO A 122 10.06 -2.58 -5.91
C PRO A 122 11.22 -2.94 -4.97
N VAL A 123 11.32 -2.30 -3.80
CA VAL A 123 12.37 -2.63 -2.82
C VAL A 123 12.20 -4.04 -2.26
N LEU A 124 10.98 -4.45 -1.92
CA LEU A 124 10.69 -5.81 -1.47
C LEU A 124 10.95 -6.85 -2.57
N LEU A 125 10.58 -6.56 -3.83
CA LEU A 125 10.87 -7.44 -4.97
C LEU A 125 12.37 -7.65 -5.17
N VAL A 126 13.14 -6.56 -5.22
CA VAL A 126 14.59 -6.63 -5.38
C VAL A 126 15.21 -7.39 -4.21
N ARG A 127 14.79 -7.11 -2.98
CA ARG A 127 15.30 -7.78 -1.78
C ARG A 127 14.95 -9.27 -1.73
N GLN A 128 13.79 -9.67 -2.23
CA GLN A 128 13.34 -11.06 -2.20
C GLN A 128 13.97 -11.92 -3.31
N PHE A 129 14.10 -11.37 -4.51
CA PHE A 129 14.39 -12.17 -5.71
C PHE A 129 15.74 -11.88 -6.35
N ILE A 130 16.34 -10.71 -6.09
CA ILE A 130 17.59 -10.28 -6.76
C ILE A 130 18.75 -10.26 -5.77
N ILE A 131 18.59 -9.59 -4.63
CA ILE A 131 19.64 -9.42 -3.62
C ILE A 131 19.28 -10.23 -2.38
N THR A 132 19.60 -11.52 -2.42
CA THR A 132 19.30 -12.50 -1.36
C THR A 132 20.45 -12.68 -0.37
N ASP A 133 21.68 -12.56 -0.85
CA ASP A 133 22.90 -12.88 -0.10
C ASP A 133 23.25 -11.80 0.93
N PRO A 134 23.97 -12.13 2.03
CA PRO A 134 24.38 -11.20 3.08
C PRO A 134 25.49 -10.23 2.61
N GLN A 135 25.16 -9.38 1.65
CA GLN A 135 26.03 -8.36 1.07
C GLN A 135 25.57 -6.95 1.50
N PRO A 136 26.41 -5.90 1.38
CA PRO A 136 26.04 -4.54 1.78
C PRO A 136 24.71 -4.04 1.18
N TRP A 137 24.42 -4.40 -0.07
CA TRP A 137 23.18 -4.03 -0.75
C TRP A 137 21.92 -4.64 -0.11
N ARG A 138 22.04 -5.81 0.50
CA ARG A 138 20.95 -6.44 1.27
C ARG A 138 20.55 -5.56 2.46
N GLN A 139 21.55 -5.04 3.19
CA GLN A 139 21.34 -4.14 4.31
C GLN A 139 20.71 -2.81 3.86
N VAL A 140 21.22 -2.23 2.76
CA VAL A 140 20.65 -1.01 2.17
C VAL A 140 19.17 -1.21 1.81
N LEU A 141 18.83 -2.32 1.16
CA LEU A 141 17.45 -2.65 0.82
C LEU A 141 16.59 -2.94 2.05
N GLY A 142 17.14 -3.57 3.08
CA GLY A 142 16.46 -3.78 4.37
C GLY A 142 16.09 -2.46 5.04
N GLY A 143 17.06 -1.54 5.14
CA GLY A 143 16.83 -0.19 5.65
C GLY A 143 15.84 0.61 4.79
N ALA A 144 15.97 0.55 3.47
CA ALA A 144 15.04 1.22 2.54
C ALA A 144 13.62 0.67 2.67
N ALA A 145 13.44 -0.65 2.81
CA ALA A 145 12.13 -1.26 3.01
C ALA A 145 11.50 -0.81 4.34
N ALA A 146 12.27 -0.76 5.43
CA ALA A 146 11.80 -0.23 6.71
C ALA A 146 11.38 1.24 6.59
N PHE A 147 12.18 2.07 5.92
CA PHE A 147 11.87 3.47 5.64
C PHE A 147 10.57 3.62 4.82
N PHE A 148 10.45 2.90 3.71
CA PHE A 148 9.27 2.97 2.83
C PHE A 148 8.01 2.38 3.44
N PHE A 149 8.13 1.38 4.32
CA PHE A 149 7.00 0.86 5.07
C PHE A 149 6.43 1.92 6.02
N ILE A 150 7.29 2.61 6.79
CA ILE A 150 6.86 3.68 7.70
C ILE A 150 6.23 4.85 6.93
N THR A 151 6.85 5.29 5.83
CA THR A 151 6.29 6.38 5.01
C THR A 151 5.01 5.98 4.30
N HIS A 152 4.86 4.70 3.90
CA HIS A 152 3.60 4.17 3.37
C HIS A 152 2.47 4.24 4.41
N LEU A 153 2.72 3.85 5.66
CA LEU A 153 1.71 3.95 6.73
C LEU A 153 1.26 5.40 6.96
N GLN A 154 2.19 6.36 6.92
CA GLN A 154 1.87 7.78 7.03
C GLN A 154 1.04 8.27 5.82
N ALA A 155 1.44 7.91 4.61
CA ALA A 155 0.72 8.25 3.39
C ALA A 155 -0.69 7.64 3.38
N LEU A 156 -0.83 6.39 3.84
CA LEU A 156 -2.12 5.72 4.00
C LEU A 156 -3.02 6.47 4.99
N TYR A 157 -2.50 6.80 6.17
CA TYR A 157 -3.25 7.59 7.16
C TYR A 157 -3.73 8.92 6.57
N HIS A 158 -2.86 9.60 5.82
CA HIS A 158 -3.18 10.86 5.18
C HIS A 158 -4.25 10.71 4.08
N ASN A 159 -4.09 9.72 3.20
CA ASN A 159 -5.04 9.39 2.15
C ASN A 159 -6.42 9.05 2.72
N VAL A 160 -6.48 8.22 3.77
CA VAL A 160 -7.75 7.87 4.44
C VAL A 160 -8.39 9.11 5.05
N ARG A 161 -7.62 9.95 5.76
CA ARG A 161 -8.14 11.16 6.40
C ARG A 161 -8.76 12.13 5.39
N ILE A 162 -8.11 12.35 4.24
CA ILE A 162 -8.59 13.28 3.22
C ILE A 162 -9.79 12.70 2.46
N ASN A 163 -9.78 11.40 2.16
CA ASN A 163 -10.77 10.78 1.28
C ASN A 163 -11.94 10.11 2.02
N ILE A 164 -12.08 10.29 3.33
CA ILE A 164 -13.21 9.72 4.07
C ILE A 164 -14.55 10.43 3.75
N SER A 165 -14.49 11.68 3.28
CA SER A 165 -15.65 12.53 2.99
C SER A 165 -15.48 13.30 1.69
N GLY A 166 -16.60 13.64 1.04
CA GLY A 166 -16.63 14.31 -0.25
C GLY A 166 -17.05 13.36 -1.37
N GLU A 167 -17.90 13.84 -2.27
CA GLU A 167 -18.50 13.01 -3.33
C GLU A 167 -17.45 12.50 -4.34
N GLN A 168 -16.34 13.23 -4.50
CA GLN A 168 -15.26 12.87 -5.42
C GLN A 168 -14.22 11.93 -4.80
N ALA A 169 -14.29 11.65 -3.50
CA ALA A 169 -13.30 10.83 -2.81
C ALA A 169 -13.44 9.35 -3.17
N ASP A 170 -12.31 8.66 -3.34
CA ASP A 170 -12.29 7.26 -3.80
C ASP A 170 -13.02 6.32 -2.85
N LEU A 171 -12.85 6.52 -1.53
CA LEU A 171 -13.49 5.68 -0.52
C LEU A 171 -15.02 5.81 -0.54
N VAL A 172 -15.52 6.97 -0.95
CA VAL A 172 -16.97 7.19 -1.11
C VAL A 172 -17.46 6.50 -2.39
N LYS A 173 -16.71 6.62 -3.50
CA LYS A 173 -17.03 5.99 -4.79
C LYS A 173 -17.09 4.46 -4.72
N VAL A 174 -16.22 3.83 -3.93
CA VAL A 174 -16.22 2.36 -3.67
C VAL A 174 -17.25 1.95 -2.61
N THR A 175 -17.71 2.86 -1.76
CA THR A 175 -18.35 2.66 -0.44
C THR A 175 -17.36 2.38 0.68
N ARG A 176 -17.46 3.20 1.74
CA ARG A 176 -16.56 3.16 2.90
C ARG A 176 -16.35 1.75 3.49
N PRO A 177 -17.39 0.92 3.72
CA PRO A 177 -17.20 -0.40 4.33
C PRO A 177 -16.31 -1.32 3.47
N LEU A 178 -16.60 -1.38 2.16
CA LEU A 178 -15.81 -2.19 1.23
C LEU A 178 -14.37 -1.67 1.14
N SER A 179 -14.18 -0.35 1.07
CA SER A 179 -12.86 0.25 1.07
C SER A 179 -12.06 -0.10 2.32
N PHE A 180 -12.65 0.04 3.52
CA PHE A 180 -11.94 -0.26 4.76
C PHE A 180 -11.56 -1.75 4.86
N VAL A 181 -12.45 -2.66 4.45
CA VAL A 181 -12.13 -4.09 4.40
C VAL A 181 -10.93 -4.34 3.47
N LEU A 182 -10.96 -3.78 2.25
CA LEU A 182 -9.85 -3.95 1.29
C LEU A 182 -8.54 -3.35 1.80
N ILE A 183 -8.58 -2.19 2.47
CA ILE A 183 -7.41 -1.54 3.07
C ILE A 183 -6.82 -2.43 4.17
N VAL A 184 -7.65 -2.95 5.07
CA VAL A 184 -7.21 -3.80 6.18
C VAL A 184 -6.59 -5.09 5.65
N LEU A 185 -7.25 -5.76 4.70
CA LEU A 185 -6.71 -6.97 4.06
C LEU A 185 -5.39 -6.67 3.33
N GLY A 186 -5.34 -5.60 2.54
CA GLY A 186 -4.12 -5.16 1.86
C GLY A 186 -2.98 -4.89 2.83
N LEU A 187 -3.24 -4.19 3.94
CA LEU A 187 -2.25 -3.90 4.97
C LEU A 187 -1.73 -5.18 5.66
N MET A 188 -2.61 -6.15 5.95
CA MET A 188 -2.19 -7.45 6.48
C MET A 188 -1.25 -8.17 5.51
N LEU A 189 -1.57 -8.19 4.21
CA LEU A 189 -0.74 -8.83 3.18
C LEU A 189 0.60 -8.12 3.00
N VAL A 190 0.61 -6.78 2.93
CA VAL A 190 1.84 -5.98 2.83
C VAL A 190 2.72 -6.18 4.06
N THR A 191 2.13 -6.21 5.26
CA THR A 191 2.87 -6.45 6.51
C THR A 191 3.44 -7.86 6.54
N THR A 192 2.64 -8.85 6.17
CA THR A 192 3.08 -10.26 6.05
C THR A 192 4.27 -10.36 5.11
N TRP A 193 4.16 -9.80 3.91
CA TRP A 193 5.22 -9.83 2.91
C TRP A 193 6.49 -9.13 3.40
N THR A 194 6.34 -7.94 3.99
CA THR A 194 7.46 -7.18 4.57
C THR A 194 8.18 -7.97 5.65
N ILE A 195 7.45 -8.58 6.60
CA ILE A 195 8.04 -9.44 7.63
C ILE A 195 8.82 -10.58 6.98
N ARG A 196 8.19 -11.30 6.04
CA ARG A 196 8.84 -12.44 5.37
C ARG A 196 10.12 -12.04 4.64
N VAL A 197 10.12 -10.90 3.96
CA VAL A 197 11.31 -10.42 3.23
C VAL A 197 12.41 -9.97 4.18
N LEU A 198 12.07 -9.24 5.24
CA LEU A 198 13.06 -8.66 6.16
C LEU A 198 13.62 -9.66 7.18
N TRP A 199 12.85 -10.70 7.53
CA TRP A 199 13.26 -11.78 8.45
C TRP A 199 13.67 -13.09 7.74
N SER A 200 13.68 -13.14 6.41
CA SER A 200 14.23 -14.29 5.68
C SER A 200 15.74 -14.18 5.46
N GLY A 201 16.42 -15.33 5.38
CA GLY A 201 17.85 -15.42 5.11
C GLY A 201 18.73 -15.17 6.33
N ALA A 202 18.30 -15.62 7.51
CA ALA A 202 19.20 -16.00 8.61
C ALA A 202 19.71 -17.43 8.36
#